data_AF-A0A1L8PP66-F1
#
_entry.id   AF-A0A1L8PP66-F1
#
_cell.length_a   1.000
_cell.length_b   1.000
_cell.length_c   1.000
_cell.angle_alpha   90.00
_cell.angle_beta   90.00
_cell.angle_gamma   90.00
#
_symmetry.space_group_name_H-M   'P 1'
#
loop_
_entity.id
_entity.type
_entity.pdbx_description
1 polymer ?
#
loop_
_entity_poly.entity_id
_entity_poly.type
_entity_poly.pdbx_seq_one_letter_code
_entity_poly.pdbx_strand_id
1 'polypeptide(L)'
;MIIESLVAHLIGYFYFQPTQSNEASDRKAIVQPFHYLWGVVFTTFVIIGLNDFTSDFLMNWLVMVFGLMVGYIFYENKLKRGITFFLNSNLNAEHSLHLFYNKNRSIVEFVVHQMIYLLWILILNALVDMAFHPLILIGMVFVFFILLLGSLFALNSSQHLSRYQGSEFLKQASTYLVLSGITLVILQLALEALAVVQGSDLPLSAFVVQTSYAVLIRLSLVLLLLMKPTNLIIRAISSKYDPKIATTIAAHSEQDSGFKGAGAMIGNLERLLILLSFFFGSLLSVVAILSIKAFARYKLITEDPYFSEYFVIGTMLSVLITFACYALLVLMLI
;
A
#
# COMPACT_ATOMS: atom_id res chain seq x y z
N MET A 1 -11.57 -11.95 -6.62
CA MET A 1 -10.94 -11.59 -5.33
C MET A 1 -9.80 -10.58 -5.46
N ILE A 2 -9.76 -9.81 -6.56
CA ILE A 2 -8.66 -8.88 -6.84
C ILE A 2 -8.56 -7.80 -5.76
N ILE A 3 -9.69 -7.25 -5.31
CA ILE A 3 -9.75 -6.14 -4.34
C ILE A 3 -9.20 -6.58 -2.99
N GLU A 4 -9.64 -7.74 -2.50
CA GLU A 4 -9.17 -8.35 -1.25
C GLU A 4 -7.66 -8.57 -1.29
N SER A 5 -7.15 -9.12 -2.40
CA SER A 5 -5.72 -9.35 -2.58
C SER A 5 -4.91 -8.05 -2.67
N LEU A 6 -5.47 -6.99 -3.26
CA LEU A 6 -4.84 -5.67 -3.25
C LEU A 6 -4.78 -5.08 -1.84
N VAL A 7 -5.85 -5.19 -1.06
CA VAL A 7 -5.87 -4.76 0.35
C VAL A 7 -4.81 -5.52 1.16
N ALA A 8 -4.75 -6.85 1.00
CA ALA A 8 -3.73 -7.69 1.64
C ALA A 8 -2.30 -7.27 1.25
N HIS A 9 -2.06 -7.04 -0.05
CA HIS A 9 -0.77 -6.58 -0.54
C HIS A 9 -0.39 -5.20 0.02
N LEU A 10 -1.30 -4.21 -0.02
CA LEU A 10 -1.02 -2.86 0.46
C LEU A 10 -0.69 -2.85 1.95
N ILE A 11 -1.44 -3.62 2.77
CA ILE A 11 -1.19 -3.70 4.20
C ILE A 11 0.15 -4.40 4.47
N GLY A 12 0.40 -5.54 3.84
CA GLY A 12 1.67 -6.26 3.98
C GLY A 12 2.88 -5.41 3.54
N TYR A 13 2.78 -4.74 2.40
CA TYR A 13 3.88 -4.01 1.81
C TYR A 13 4.13 -2.66 2.47
N PHE A 14 3.10 -1.84 2.70
CA PHE A 14 3.30 -0.46 3.19
C PHE A 14 3.18 -0.33 4.71
N TYR A 15 2.40 -1.18 5.38
CA TYR A 15 2.06 -0.99 6.79
C TYR A 15 2.83 -1.89 7.74
N PHE A 16 3.20 -3.08 7.30
CA PHE A 16 3.96 -4.04 8.11
C PHE A 16 5.47 -3.95 7.90
N GLN A 17 5.94 -3.26 6.87
CA GLN A 17 7.38 -3.03 6.67
C GLN A 17 7.97 -2.08 7.75
N PRO A 18 9.18 -2.36 8.25
CA PRO A 18 9.84 -1.54 9.26
C PRO A 18 10.16 -0.14 8.71
N THR A 19 9.85 0.89 9.50
CA THR A 19 9.85 2.30 9.05
C THR A 19 11.24 2.92 8.90
N GLN A 20 12.28 2.33 9.49
CA GLN A 20 13.70 2.63 9.30
C GLN A 20 14.48 1.69 10.24
N SER A 21 15.19 0.69 9.72
CA SER A 21 16.24 0.04 10.51
C SER A 21 17.60 0.53 10.01
N ASN A 22 18.42 1.02 10.94
CA ASN A 22 19.85 1.29 10.75
C ASN A 22 20.66 -0.02 10.60
N GLU A 23 20.02 -1.15 10.30
CA GLU A 23 20.69 -2.43 10.18
C GLU A 23 21.32 -2.61 8.80
N ALA A 24 22.48 -3.28 8.81
CA ALA A 24 23.27 -3.68 7.65
C ALA A 24 22.40 -4.34 6.56
N SER A 25 22.76 -4.13 5.29
CA SER A 25 22.02 -4.56 4.09
C SER A 25 21.55 -6.02 4.15
N ASP A 26 22.34 -6.89 4.77
CA ASP A 26 22.12 -8.33 4.77
C ASP A 26 21.02 -8.77 5.74
N ARG A 27 20.80 -8.04 6.85
CA ARG A 27 19.65 -8.32 7.75
C ARG A 27 18.32 -7.83 7.16
N LYS A 28 18.34 -6.75 6.36
CA LYS A 28 17.14 -6.22 5.71
C LYS A 28 16.51 -7.18 4.71
N ALA A 29 17.32 -7.96 3.99
CA ALA A 29 16.83 -8.92 2.99
C ALA A 29 15.98 -10.04 3.60
N ILE A 30 16.23 -10.42 4.85
CA ILE A 30 15.54 -11.51 5.56
C ILE A 30 14.26 -11.01 6.24
N VAL A 31 14.34 -9.85 6.88
CA VAL A 31 13.27 -9.33 7.75
C VAL A 31 12.06 -8.85 6.93
N GLN A 32 12.30 -8.36 5.71
CA GLN A 32 11.24 -7.83 4.84
C GLN A 32 10.18 -8.88 4.42
N PRO A 33 10.54 -10.08 3.91
CA PRO A 33 9.58 -11.15 3.65
C PRO A 33 8.72 -11.54 4.85
N PHE A 34 9.30 -11.70 6.03
CA PHE A 34 8.54 -12.09 7.22
C PHE A 34 7.50 -11.03 7.62
N HIS A 35 7.84 -9.75 7.56
CA HIS A 35 6.86 -8.69 7.82
C HIS A 35 5.73 -8.64 6.80
N TYR A 36 6.05 -8.85 5.51
CA TYR A 36 5.01 -8.95 4.48
C TYR A 36 4.07 -10.12 4.77
N LEU A 37 4.62 -11.30 5.07
CA LEU A 37 3.85 -12.49 5.44
C LEU A 37 2.93 -12.22 6.63
N TRP A 38 3.43 -11.58 7.69
CA TRP A 38 2.60 -11.20 8.84
C TRP A 38 1.45 -10.26 8.47
N GLY A 39 1.67 -9.31 7.57
CA GLY A 39 0.61 -8.43 7.08
C GLY A 39 -0.45 -9.17 6.25
N VAL A 40 -0.03 -10.14 5.43
CA VAL A 40 -0.98 -11.01 4.70
C VAL A 40 -1.77 -11.90 5.66
N VAL A 41 -1.14 -12.47 6.70
CA VAL A 41 -1.84 -13.25 7.74
C VAL A 41 -2.83 -12.37 8.50
N PHE A 42 -2.41 -11.19 8.95
CA PHE A 42 -3.26 -10.22 9.63
C PHE A 42 -4.52 -9.89 8.82
N THR A 43 -4.33 -9.55 7.53
CA THR A 43 -5.46 -9.22 6.63
C THR A 43 -6.35 -10.41 6.32
N THR A 44 -5.77 -11.61 6.26
CA THR A 44 -6.52 -12.86 6.07
C THR A 44 -7.53 -13.09 7.18
N PHE A 45 -7.12 -12.94 8.45
CA PHE A 45 -8.04 -13.07 9.58
C PHE A 45 -9.18 -12.07 9.52
N VAL A 46 -8.90 -10.82 9.14
CA VAL A 46 -9.92 -9.77 9.00
C VAL A 46 -10.88 -10.08 7.86
N ILE A 47 -10.38 -10.37 6.67
CA ILE A 47 -11.20 -10.59 5.47
C ILE A 47 -12.08 -11.83 5.61
N ILE A 48 -11.54 -12.92 6.15
CA ILE A 48 -12.33 -14.13 6.41
C ILE A 48 -13.44 -13.83 7.43
N GLY A 49 -13.10 -13.11 8.50
CA GLY A 49 -14.07 -12.76 9.55
C GLY A 49 -15.21 -11.87 9.05
N LEU A 50 -14.96 -11.02 8.06
CA LEU A 50 -15.98 -10.15 7.46
C LEU A 50 -16.90 -10.85 6.45
N ASN A 51 -16.57 -12.05 5.98
CA ASN A 51 -17.28 -12.74 4.91
C ASN A 51 -17.88 -14.09 5.34
N ASP A 52 -18.27 -14.19 6.62
CA ASP A 52 -19.04 -15.29 7.21
C ASP A 52 -18.48 -16.71 6.97
N PHE A 53 -17.18 -16.86 6.71
CA PHE A 53 -16.49 -18.15 6.57
C PHE A 53 -17.10 -19.13 5.54
N THR A 54 -17.69 -18.63 4.45
CA THR A 54 -18.22 -19.52 3.39
C THR A 54 -17.11 -20.42 2.81
N SER A 55 -17.40 -21.72 2.62
CA SER A 55 -16.40 -22.72 2.21
C SER A 55 -15.71 -22.36 0.89
N ASP A 56 -16.48 -21.86 -0.06
CA ASP A 56 -16.01 -21.56 -1.40
C ASP A 56 -15.09 -20.34 -1.40
N PHE A 57 -15.45 -19.31 -0.63
CA PHE A 57 -14.60 -18.14 -0.44
C PHE A 57 -13.29 -18.51 0.27
N LEU A 58 -13.36 -19.32 1.33
CA LEU A 58 -12.19 -19.76 2.08
C LEU A 58 -11.17 -20.46 1.18
N MET A 59 -11.61 -21.39 0.34
CA MET A 59 -10.71 -22.13 -0.55
C MET A 59 -10.05 -21.21 -1.58
N ASN A 60 -10.84 -20.35 -2.22
CA ASN A 60 -10.32 -19.36 -3.17
C ASN A 60 -9.34 -18.40 -2.48
N TRP A 61 -9.66 -17.95 -1.28
CA TRP A 61 -8.81 -17.06 -0.51
C TRP A 61 -7.49 -17.70 -0.11
N LEU A 62 -7.49 -18.97 0.32
CA LEU A 62 -6.26 -19.67 0.70
C LEU A 62 -5.29 -19.80 -0.48
N VAL A 63 -5.80 -20.06 -1.70
CA VAL A 63 -4.98 -20.04 -2.92
C VAL A 63 -4.36 -18.66 -3.12
N MET A 64 -5.16 -17.59 -3.01
CA MET A 64 -4.67 -16.21 -3.12
C MET A 64 -3.61 -15.92 -2.06
N VAL A 65 -3.86 -16.22 -0.78
CA VAL A 65 -2.95 -15.94 0.34
C VAL A 65 -1.60 -16.62 0.17
N PHE A 66 -1.58 -17.93 -0.07
CA PHE A 66 -0.33 -18.64 -0.26
C PHE A 66 0.37 -18.20 -1.55
N GLY A 67 -0.38 -17.96 -2.63
CA GLY A 67 0.14 -17.40 -3.87
C GLY A 67 0.80 -16.02 -3.70
N LEU A 68 0.20 -15.14 -2.90
CA LEU A 68 0.75 -13.81 -2.60
C LEU A 68 2.06 -13.92 -1.82
N MET A 69 2.10 -14.77 -0.78
CA MET A 69 3.30 -14.99 0.02
C MET A 69 4.45 -15.56 -0.82
N VAL A 70 4.16 -16.58 -1.64
CA VAL A 70 5.12 -17.18 -2.57
C VAL A 70 5.62 -16.15 -3.57
N GLY A 71 4.71 -15.39 -4.19
CA GLY A 71 5.05 -14.36 -5.17
C GLY A 71 5.96 -13.27 -4.60
N TYR A 72 5.72 -12.85 -3.36
CA TYR A 72 6.55 -11.84 -2.70
C TYR A 72 7.96 -12.36 -2.40
N ILE A 73 8.06 -13.56 -1.83
CA ILE A 73 9.35 -14.21 -1.55
C ILE A 73 10.13 -14.42 -2.84
N PHE A 74 9.46 -14.89 -3.90
CA PHE A 74 10.07 -15.08 -5.21
C PHE A 74 10.56 -13.77 -5.82
N TYR A 75 9.77 -12.69 -5.71
CA TYR A 75 10.15 -11.37 -6.19
C TYR A 75 11.43 -10.88 -5.49
N GLU A 76 11.44 -10.83 -4.16
CA GLU A 76 12.55 -10.26 -3.40
C GLU A 76 13.84 -11.06 -3.58
N ASN A 77 13.77 -12.40 -3.64
CA ASN A 77 14.96 -13.24 -3.70
C ASN A 77 15.52 -13.45 -5.11
N LYS A 78 14.65 -13.65 -6.10
CA LYS A 78 15.07 -14.07 -7.45
C LYS A 78 14.84 -12.99 -8.49
N LEU A 79 13.64 -12.41 -8.53
CA LEU A 79 13.24 -11.55 -9.64
C LEU A 79 13.88 -10.15 -9.56
N LYS A 80 13.91 -9.55 -8.36
CA LYS A 80 14.44 -8.19 -8.12
C LYS A 80 15.87 -8.03 -8.64
N ARG A 81 16.75 -8.97 -8.30
CA ARG A 81 18.16 -8.96 -8.76
C ARG A 81 18.25 -9.08 -10.28
N GLY A 82 17.43 -9.94 -10.89
CA GLY A 82 17.37 -10.12 -12.34
C GLY A 82 16.91 -8.86 -13.07
N ILE A 83 15.87 -8.19 -12.56
CA ILE A 83 15.35 -6.93 -13.12
C ILE A 83 16.40 -5.83 -13.01
N THR A 84 16.99 -5.64 -11.82
CA THR A 84 18.02 -4.62 -11.63
C THR A 84 19.22 -4.86 -12.52
N PHE A 85 19.65 -6.12 -12.68
CA PHE A 85 20.71 -6.48 -13.62
C PHE A 85 20.32 -6.15 -15.07
N PHE A 86 19.14 -6.56 -15.51
CA PHE A 86 18.64 -6.29 -16.85
C PHE A 86 18.58 -4.78 -17.16
N LEU A 87 18.03 -3.97 -16.24
CA LEU A 87 17.95 -2.52 -16.39
C LEU A 87 19.34 -1.88 -16.44
N ASN A 88 20.29 -2.35 -15.63
CA ASN A 88 21.64 -1.81 -15.62
C ASN A 88 22.46 -2.21 -16.86
N SER A 89 22.25 -3.43 -17.38
CA SER A 89 23.07 -3.97 -18.48
C SER A 89 22.59 -3.57 -19.87
N ASN A 90 21.29 -3.35 -20.07
CA ASN A 90 20.71 -3.08 -21.39
C ASN A 90 20.42 -1.60 -21.67
N LEU A 91 20.55 -0.71 -20.67
CA LEU A 91 20.40 0.72 -20.88
C LEU A 91 21.74 1.33 -21.32
N ASN A 92 21.88 1.62 -22.61
CA ASN A 92 23.05 2.31 -23.15
C ASN A 92 23.24 3.68 -22.49
N ALA A 93 24.48 4.01 -22.13
CA ALA A 93 24.83 5.22 -21.38
C ALA A 93 24.43 6.54 -22.09
N GLU A 94 24.37 6.53 -23.43
CA GLU A 94 24.01 7.69 -24.25
C GLU A 94 22.49 7.89 -24.39
N HIS A 95 21.67 6.91 -23.99
CA HIS A 95 20.22 6.98 -24.15
C HIS A 95 19.56 7.74 -22.98
N SER A 96 18.59 8.61 -23.29
CA SER A 96 17.84 9.40 -22.30
C SER A 96 17.20 8.56 -21.19
N LEU A 97 16.80 7.32 -21.51
CA LEU A 97 16.29 6.33 -20.55
C LEU A 97 17.30 5.93 -19.47
N HIS A 98 18.58 5.80 -19.81
CA HIS A 98 19.62 5.47 -18.84
C HIS A 98 19.82 6.59 -17.82
N LEU A 99 19.86 7.84 -18.30
CA LEU A 99 19.92 9.03 -17.45
C LEU A 99 18.69 9.14 -16.54
N PHE A 100 17.49 8.88 -17.09
CA PHE A 100 16.25 8.86 -16.31
C PHE A 100 16.25 7.78 -15.23
N TYR A 101 16.64 6.55 -15.60
CA TYR A 101 16.68 5.42 -14.66
C TYR A 101 17.67 5.66 -13.54
N ASN A 102 18.91 6.07 -13.83
CA ASN A 102 19.91 6.31 -12.79
C ASN A 102 19.50 7.44 -11.85
N LYS A 103 18.88 8.50 -12.38
CA LYS A 103 18.39 9.61 -11.57
C LYS A 103 17.20 9.23 -10.67
N ASN A 104 16.33 8.34 -11.13
CA ASN A 104 15.08 7.99 -10.46
C ASN A 104 15.02 6.51 -10.04
N ARG A 105 16.17 5.87 -9.82
CA ARG A 105 16.27 4.41 -9.69
C ARG A 105 15.33 3.83 -8.64
N SER A 106 15.26 4.44 -7.46
CA SER A 106 14.37 4.01 -6.37
C SER A 106 12.89 4.06 -6.75
N ILE A 107 12.49 5.07 -7.53
CA ILE A 107 11.11 5.25 -8.01
C ILE A 107 10.81 4.20 -9.08
N VAL A 108 11.73 3.98 -10.01
CA VAL A 108 11.55 2.97 -11.07
C VAL A 108 11.47 1.57 -10.48
N GLU A 109 12.39 1.19 -9.58
CA GLU A 109 12.35 -0.10 -8.90
C GLU A 109 11.05 -0.29 -8.12
N PHE A 110 10.55 0.76 -7.45
CA PHE A 110 9.26 0.75 -6.79
C PHE A 110 8.09 0.53 -7.77
N VAL A 111 8.00 1.32 -8.84
CA VAL A 111 6.91 1.21 -9.83
C VAL A 111 6.91 -0.17 -10.49
N VAL A 112 8.09 -0.67 -10.88
CA VAL A 112 8.23 -2.00 -11.50
C VAL A 112 7.79 -3.10 -10.52
N HIS A 113 8.16 -3.00 -9.23
CA HIS A 113 7.67 -3.92 -8.21
C HIS A 113 6.14 -3.95 -8.15
N GLN A 114 5.51 -2.78 -8.05
CA GLN A 114 4.05 -2.67 -7.96
C GLN A 114 3.36 -3.21 -9.23
N MET A 115 3.88 -2.92 -10.43
CA MET A 115 3.33 -3.44 -11.68
C MET A 115 3.41 -4.96 -11.80
N ILE A 116 4.55 -5.55 -11.42
CA ILE A 116 4.75 -7.00 -11.44
C ILE A 116 3.84 -7.67 -10.42
N TYR A 117 3.69 -7.08 -9.24
CA TYR A 117 2.84 -7.66 -8.20
C TYR A 117 1.36 -7.55 -8.54
N LEU A 118 0.93 -6.46 -9.18
CA LEU A 118 -0.40 -6.33 -9.78
C LEU A 118 -0.65 -7.42 -10.82
N LEU A 119 0.30 -7.63 -11.75
CA LEU A 119 0.20 -8.70 -12.74
C LEU A 119 0.11 -10.08 -12.08
N TRP A 120 0.89 -10.32 -11.03
CA TRP A 120 0.84 -11.57 -10.26
C TRP A 120 -0.53 -11.79 -9.60
N ILE A 121 -1.14 -10.76 -9.00
CA ILE A 121 -2.49 -10.82 -8.45
C ILE A 121 -3.51 -11.20 -9.54
N LEU A 122 -3.40 -10.58 -10.73
CA LEU A 122 -4.30 -10.88 -11.85
C LEU A 122 -4.15 -12.34 -12.32
N ILE A 123 -2.91 -12.85 -12.39
CA ILE A 123 -2.64 -14.25 -12.75
C ILE A 123 -3.22 -15.20 -11.71
N LEU A 124 -3.03 -14.93 -10.41
CA LEU A 124 -3.60 -15.76 -9.34
C LEU A 124 -5.12 -15.75 -9.39
N ASN A 125 -5.74 -14.58 -9.59
CA ASN A 125 -7.19 -14.50 -9.69
C ASN A 125 -7.71 -15.28 -10.90
N ALA A 126 -7.08 -15.17 -12.07
CA ALA A 126 -7.44 -15.95 -13.24
C ALA A 126 -7.28 -17.47 -13.04
N LEU A 127 -6.26 -17.88 -12.28
CA LEU A 127 -6.04 -19.28 -11.91
C LEU A 127 -7.13 -19.82 -10.99
N VAL A 128 -7.57 -19.02 -10.01
CA VAL A 128 -8.70 -19.35 -9.14
C VAL A 128 -10.01 -19.43 -9.93
N ASP A 129 -10.27 -18.45 -10.81
CA ASP A 129 -11.50 -18.41 -11.61
C ASP A 129 -11.59 -19.59 -12.60
N MET A 130 -10.46 -20.11 -13.07
CA MET A 130 -10.40 -21.30 -13.93
C MET A 130 -10.64 -22.62 -13.17
N ALA A 131 -10.50 -22.62 -11.84
CA ALA A 131 -10.64 -23.82 -11.02
C ALA A 131 -12.12 -24.11 -10.69
N PHE A 132 -12.86 -24.64 -11.67
CA PHE A 132 -14.29 -24.94 -11.54
C PHE A 132 -14.63 -26.02 -10.50
N HIS A 133 -13.67 -26.85 -10.09
CA HIS A 133 -13.89 -27.96 -9.14
C HIS A 133 -13.16 -27.75 -7.81
N PRO A 134 -13.83 -28.02 -6.66
CA PRO A 134 -13.24 -27.80 -5.33
C PRO A 134 -12.01 -28.67 -5.06
N LEU A 135 -11.91 -29.85 -5.67
CA LEU A 135 -10.72 -30.71 -5.57
C LEU A 135 -9.48 -30.08 -6.23
N ILE A 136 -9.67 -29.34 -7.32
CA ILE A 136 -8.58 -28.62 -7.99
C ILE A 136 -8.09 -27.48 -7.11
N LEU A 137 -9.01 -26.74 -6.49
CA LEU A 137 -8.68 -25.68 -5.52
C LEU A 137 -7.89 -26.23 -4.34
N ILE A 138 -8.32 -27.35 -3.75
CA ILE A 138 -7.57 -28.03 -2.68
C ILE A 138 -6.17 -28.41 -3.15
N GLY A 139 -6.05 -29.00 -4.35
CA GLY A 139 -4.76 -29.31 -4.96
C GLY A 139 -3.86 -28.08 -5.12
N MET A 140 -4.42 -26.96 -5.59
CA MET A 140 -3.70 -25.68 -5.71
C MET A 140 -3.25 -25.13 -4.36
N VAL A 141 -4.11 -25.18 -3.33
CA VAL A 141 -3.75 -24.81 -1.95
C VAL A 141 -2.54 -25.61 -1.48
N PHE A 142 -2.56 -26.94 -1.66
CA PHE A 142 -1.43 -27.80 -1.30
C PHE A 142 -0.17 -27.46 -2.09
N VAL A 143 -0.27 -27.23 -3.40
CA VAL A 143 0.89 -26.86 -4.24
C VAL A 143 1.50 -25.54 -3.77
N PHE A 144 0.69 -24.48 -3.60
CA PHE A 144 1.20 -23.18 -3.13
C PHE A 144 1.73 -23.25 -1.70
N PHE A 145 1.13 -24.07 -0.84
CA PHE A 145 1.63 -24.29 0.52
C PHE A 145 3.00 -25.00 0.53
N ILE A 146 3.17 -26.03 -0.31
CA ILE A 146 4.47 -26.72 -0.48
C ILE A 146 5.52 -25.75 -1.04
N LEU A 147 5.16 -24.95 -2.05
CA LEU A 147 6.04 -23.92 -2.60
C LEU A 147 6.43 -22.87 -1.54
N LEU A 148 5.49 -22.47 -0.68
CA LEU A 148 5.73 -21.56 0.42
C LEU A 148 6.74 -22.15 1.41
N LEU A 149 6.50 -23.39 1.88
CA LEU A 149 7.42 -24.08 2.78
C LEU A 149 8.82 -24.23 2.17
N GLY A 150 8.91 -24.63 0.91
CA GLY A 150 10.18 -24.72 0.19
C GLY A 150 10.89 -23.37 0.07
N SER A 151 10.15 -22.29 -0.17
CA SER A 151 10.69 -20.93 -0.27
C SER A 151 11.20 -20.39 1.08
N LEU A 152 10.49 -20.68 2.18
CA LEU A 152 10.91 -20.35 3.54
C LEU A 152 12.11 -21.17 3.98
N PHE A 153 12.16 -22.45 3.61
CA PHE A 153 13.33 -23.30 3.86
C PHE A 153 14.56 -22.80 3.09
N ALA A 154 14.41 -22.44 1.81
CA ALA A 154 15.49 -21.88 1.00
C ALA A 154 16.02 -20.55 1.57
N LEU A 155 15.12 -19.67 2.05
CA LEU A 155 15.46 -18.45 2.78
C LEU A 155 16.29 -18.76 4.03
N ASN A 156 15.85 -19.74 4.83
CA ASN A 156 16.51 -20.12 6.07
C ASN A 156 17.86 -20.84 5.85
N SER A 157 17.99 -21.62 4.77
CA SER A 157 19.22 -22.36 4.45
C SER A 157 20.29 -21.50 3.78
N SER A 158 19.90 -20.50 2.99
CA SER A 158 20.83 -19.65 2.26
C SER A 158 21.57 -18.66 3.15
N GLN A 159 21.02 -18.33 4.31
CA GLN A 159 21.51 -17.25 5.14
C GLN A 159 21.43 -17.76 6.58
N HIS A 160 22.59 -17.92 7.26
CA HIS A 160 22.69 -18.35 8.66
C HIS A 160 21.88 -17.40 9.56
N LEU A 161 20.57 -17.60 9.62
CA LEU A 161 19.68 -16.83 10.44
C LEU A 161 20.12 -17.03 11.89
N SER A 162 20.44 -15.93 12.56
CA SER A 162 20.43 -15.90 14.02
C SER A 162 19.10 -16.48 14.45
N ARG A 163 19.15 -17.65 15.12
CA ARG A 163 18.03 -18.42 15.65
C ARG A 163 16.94 -17.46 16.12
N TYR A 164 15.88 -17.26 15.32
CA TYR A 164 14.72 -16.50 15.75
C TYR A 164 14.19 -17.25 16.97
N GLN A 165 14.29 -16.65 18.16
CA GLN A 165 13.84 -17.33 19.37
C GLN A 165 12.33 -17.55 19.25
N GLY A 166 11.87 -18.78 19.44
CA GLY A 166 10.44 -19.12 19.31
C GLY A 166 9.53 -18.24 20.18
N SER A 167 10.05 -17.72 21.29
CA SER A 167 9.38 -16.74 22.15
C SER A 167 9.07 -15.42 21.44
N GLU A 168 9.99 -14.88 20.63
CA GLU A 168 9.78 -13.64 19.88
C GLU A 168 8.79 -13.82 18.74
N PHE A 169 8.82 -14.98 18.07
CA PHE A 169 7.82 -15.35 17.09
C PHE A 169 6.41 -15.41 17.70
N LEU A 170 6.25 -16.10 18.84
CA LEU A 170 4.98 -16.21 19.54
C LEU A 170 4.44 -14.86 20.00
N LYS A 171 5.31 -13.96 20.49
CA LYS A 171 4.93 -12.58 20.85
C LYS A 171 4.43 -11.78 19.66
N GLN A 172 5.11 -11.87 18.51
CA GLN A 172 4.65 -11.21 17.28
C GLN A 172 3.33 -11.78 16.80
N ALA A 173 3.21 -13.12 16.79
CA ALA A 173 1.98 -13.81 16.40
C ALA A 173 0.79 -13.39 17.26
N SER A 174 0.94 -13.38 18.59
CA SER A 174 -0.12 -12.98 19.50
C SER A 174 -0.50 -11.51 19.33
N THR A 175 0.48 -10.62 19.13
CA THR A 175 0.24 -9.20 18.91
C THR A 175 -0.58 -8.96 17.64
N TYR A 176 -0.20 -9.61 16.53
CA TYR A 176 -0.92 -9.47 15.27
C TYR A 176 -2.31 -10.12 15.28
N LEU A 177 -2.49 -11.20 16.03
CA LEU A 177 -3.80 -11.82 16.25
C LEU A 177 -4.72 -10.91 17.06
N VAL A 178 -4.23 -10.31 18.14
CA VAL A 178 -5.03 -9.34 18.92
C VAL A 178 -5.38 -8.13 18.06
N LEU A 179 -4.42 -7.61 17.29
CA LEU A 179 -4.66 -6.48 16.40
C LEU A 179 -5.68 -6.82 15.30
N SER A 180 -5.63 -8.03 14.72
CA SER A 180 -6.60 -8.45 13.70
C SER A 180 -7.99 -8.61 14.30
N GLY A 181 -8.10 -9.13 15.52
CA GLY A 181 -9.37 -9.20 16.25
C GLY A 181 -9.98 -7.82 16.52
N ILE A 182 -9.19 -6.86 17.00
CA ILE A 182 -9.66 -5.48 17.23
C ILE A 182 -10.11 -4.84 15.91
N THR A 183 -9.30 -5.00 14.86
CA THR A 183 -9.61 -4.45 13.53
C THR A 183 -10.88 -5.07 12.95
N LEU A 184 -11.04 -6.38 13.10
CA LEU A 184 -12.24 -7.10 12.67
C LEU A 184 -13.49 -6.58 13.38
N VAL A 185 -13.44 -6.39 14.71
CA VAL A 185 -14.58 -5.85 15.47
C VAL A 185 -14.97 -4.45 14.96
N ILE A 186 -13.99 -3.57 14.74
CA ILE A 186 -14.25 -2.22 14.23
C ILE A 186 -14.89 -2.28 12.83
N LEU A 187 -14.37 -3.15 11.96
CA LEU A 187 -14.89 -3.29 10.60
C LEU A 187 -16.26 -3.97 10.57
N GLN A 188 -16.56 -4.87 11.50
CA GLN A 188 -17.89 -5.46 11.65
C GLN A 188 -18.92 -4.40 12.06
N LEU A 189 -18.58 -3.53 13.03
CA LEU A 189 -19.43 -2.40 13.41
C LEU A 189 -19.62 -1.43 12.23
N ALA A 190 -18.57 -1.17 11.43
CA ALA A 190 -18.68 -0.35 10.23
C ALA A 190 -19.57 -1.00 9.16
N LEU A 191 -19.49 -2.33 9.02
CA LEU A 191 -20.31 -3.11 8.08
C LEU A 191 -21.80 -3.02 8.45
N GLU A 192 -22.12 -3.20 9.73
CA GLU A 192 -23.49 -3.06 10.26
C GLU A 192 -24.02 -1.62 10.08
N ALA A 193 -23.22 -0.62 10.43
CA ALA A 193 -23.59 0.78 10.24
C ALA A 193 -23.85 1.10 8.76
N LEU A 194 -23.01 0.58 7.86
CA LEU A 194 -23.18 0.75 6.43
C LEU A 194 -24.45 0.08 5.90
N ALA A 195 -24.77 -1.12 6.38
CA ALA A 195 -26.00 -1.82 6.03
C ALA A 195 -27.25 -1.02 6.45
N VAL A 196 -27.22 -0.41 7.65
CA VAL A 196 -28.30 0.47 8.12
C VAL A 196 -28.44 1.72 7.23
N VAL A 197 -27.31 2.35 6.87
CA VAL A 197 -27.31 3.54 5.99
C VAL A 197 -27.85 3.20 4.61
N GLN A 198 -27.45 2.06 4.02
CA GLN A 198 -27.96 1.60 2.71
C GLN A 198 -29.47 1.32 2.73
N GLY A 199 -30.03 0.95 3.88
CA GLY A 199 -31.47 0.76 4.07
C GLY A 199 -32.27 2.04 4.36
N SER A 200 -31.61 3.19 4.45
CA SER A 200 -32.25 4.49 4.72
C SER A 200 -32.44 5.32 3.45
N ASP A 201 -33.38 6.28 3.46
CA ASP A 201 -33.66 7.20 2.33
C ASP A 201 -32.55 8.25 2.08
N LEU A 202 -31.32 8.03 2.57
CA LEU A 202 -30.21 8.94 2.36
C LEU A 202 -29.78 8.98 0.88
N PRO A 203 -29.37 10.15 0.35
CA PRO A 203 -29.02 10.35 -1.06
C PRO A 203 -27.62 9.81 -1.39
N LEU A 204 -27.39 8.53 -1.09
CA LEU A 204 -26.15 7.79 -1.37
C LEU A 204 -26.45 6.68 -2.38
N SER A 205 -27.11 7.02 -3.49
CA SER A 205 -27.59 6.07 -4.50
C SER A 205 -26.50 5.17 -5.09
N ALA A 206 -25.25 5.66 -5.18
CA ALA A 206 -24.10 4.88 -5.64
C ALA A 206 -23.72 3.71 -4.71
N PHE A 207 -24.12 3.78 -3.43
CA PHE A 207 -23.83 2.74 -2.46
C PHE A 207 -24.92 1.67 -2.37
N VAL A 208 -26.12 1.91 -2.90
CA VAL A 208 -27.29 1.04 -2.72
C VAL A 208 -27.22 -0.23 -3.60
N VAL A 209 -26.47 -0.19 -4.71
CA VAL A 209 -26.44 -1.27 -5.71
C VAL A 209 -25.57 -2.46 -5.27
N GLN A 210 -24.64 -2.26 -4.33
CA GLN A 210 -23.62 -3.23 -3.96
C GLN A 210 -23.81 -3.72 -2.52
N THR A 211 -23.35 -4.93 -2.24
CA THR A 211 -23.37 -5.47 -0.87
C THR A 211 -22.53 -4.59 0.05
N SER A 212 -22.92 -4.48 1.32
CA SER A 212 -22.20 -3.67 2.32
C SER A 212 -20.72 -4.09 2.42
N TYR A 213 -20.43 -5.39 2.32
CA TYR A 213 -19.07 -5.93 2.29
C TYR A 213 -18.27 -5.40 1.09
N ALA A 214 -18.85 -5.47 -0.11
CA ALA A 214 -18.19 -5.01 -1.34
C ALA A 214 -17.87 -3.51 -1.28
N VAL A 215 -18.81 -2.72 -0.76
CA VAL A 215 -18.59 -1.28 -0.52
C VAL A 215 -17.45 -1.06 0.48
N LEU A 216 -17.50 -1.75 1.63
CA LEU A 216 -16.53 -1.58 2.71
C LEU A 216 -15.10 -1.93 2.25
N ILE A 217 -14.91 -3.03 1.53
CA ILE A 217 -13.58 -3.43 1.04
C ILE A 217 -13.04 -2.48 -0.04
N ARG A 218 -13.92 -1.95 -0.91
CA ARG A 218 -13.57 -0.95 -1.94
C ARG A 218 -13.17 0.39 -1.31
N LEU A 219 -13.93 0.85 -0.30
CA LEU A 219 -13.59 2.03 0.50
C LEU A 219 -12.26 1.83 1.23
N SER A 220 -12.05 0.66 1.84
CA SER A 220 -10.81 0.32 2.54
C SER A 220 -9.59 0.38 1.61
N LEU A 221 -9.72 -0.16 0.38
CA LEU A 221 -8.68 -0.06 -0.64
C LEU A 221 -8.30 1.39 -0.94
N VAL A 222 -9.29 2.26 -1.19
CA VAL A 222 -9.07 3.66 -1.54
C VAL A 222 -8.46 4.44 -0.37
N LEU A 223 -8.92 4.21 0.86
CA LEU A 223 -8.35 4.81 2.05
C LEU A 223 -6.88 4.42 2.23
N LEU A 224 -6.53 3.15 2.03
CA LEU A 224 -5.14 2.68 2.10
C LEU A 224 -4.26 3.33 1.03
N LEU A 225 -4.74 3.44 -0.21
CA LEU A 225 -4.02 4.08 -1.32
C LEU A 225 -3.71 5.56 -1.02
N LEU A 226 -4.67 6.28 -0.44
CA LEU A 226 -4.53 7.71 -0.13
C LEU A 226 -3.57 8.02 1.03
N MET A 227 -3.14 7.02 1.79
CA MET A 227 -2.26 7.22 2.94
C MET A 227 -0.78 7.03 2.56
N LYS A 228 -0.16 5.93 2.97
CA LYS A 228 1.29 5.70 2.78
C LYS A 228 1.72 5.65 1.31
N PRO A 229 1.03 4.95 0.39
CA PRO A 229 1.45 4.87 -1.02
C PRO A 229 1.46 6.25 -1.67
N THR A 230 0.40 7.04 -1.49
CA THR A 230 0.32 8.41 -2.02
C THR A 230 1.41 9.32 -1.43
N ASN A 231 1.72 9.22 -0.14
CA ASN A 231 2.83 9.98 0.45
C ASN A 231 4.17 9.67 -0.21
N LEU A 232 4.42 8.39 -0.54
CA LEU A 232 5.64 7.97 -1.22
C LEU A 232 5.69 8.49 -2.66
N ILE A 233 4.57 8.42 -3.40
CA ILE A 233 4.47 8.95 -4.76
C ILE A 233 4.69 10.46 -4.77
N ILE A 234 4.01 11.19 -3.89
CA ILE A 234 4.15 12.65 -3.79
C ILE A 234 5.59 13.02 -3.50
N ARG A 235 6.20 12.40 -2.48
CA ARG A 235 7.60 12.65 -2.14
C ARG A 235 8.55 12.27 -3.27
N ALA A 236 8.32 11.16 -3.95
CA ALA A 236 9.12 10.71 -5.07
C ALA A 236 9.14 11.76 -6.19
N ILE A 237 7.97 12.25 -6.60
CA ILE A 237 7.83 13.23 -7.68
C ILE A 237 8.31 14.62 -7.24
N SER A 238 8.00 15.05 -6.01
CA SER A 238 8.33 16.39 -5.52
C SER A 238 9.77 16.54 -5.04
N SER A 239 10.45 15.45 -4.69
CA SER A 239 11.81 15.47 -4.13
C SER A 239 12.82 16.26 -4.97
N LYS A 240 12.73 16.19 -6.30
CA LYS A 240 13.59 16.95 -7.21
C LYS A 240 13.51 18.47 -7.01
N TYR A 241 12.37 18.94 -6.50
CA TYR A 241 12.07 20.34 -6.27
C TYR A 241 12.18 20.72 -4.79
N ASP A 242 12.62 19.80 -3.91
CA ASP A 242 12.75 20.08 -2.48
C ASP A 242 13.88 21.11 -2.25
N PRO A 243 13.58 22.29 -1.68
CA PRO A 243 14.57 23.33 -1.44
C PRO A 243 15.72 22.86 -0.52
N LYS A 244 15.51 21.80 0.29
CA LYS A 244 16.55 21.22 1.15
C LYS A 244 17.71 20.58 0.36
N ILE A 245 17.52 20.23 -0.91
CA ILE A 245 18.58 19.67 -1.76
C ILE A 245 19.55 20.76 -2.25
N ALA A 246 19.09 22.00 -2.38
CA ALA A 246 19.93 23.13 -2.76
C ALA A 246 20.74 23.68 -1.58
N THR A 247 20.18 23.63 -0.35
CA THR A 247 20.83 24.18 0.85
C THR A 247 21.88 23.26 1.49
N THR A 248 21.95 21.98 1.14
CA THR A 248 23.07 21.10 1.58
C THR A 248 24.43 21.46 0.96
N ILE A 249 24.46 22.33 -0.07
CA ILE A 249 25.71 22.88 -0.63
C ILE A 249 26.08 24.22 0.02
N ALA A 250 25.15 24.88 0.72
CA ALA A 250 25.36 26.18 1.34
C ALA A 250 24.95 26.16 2.82
N ALA A 251 25.92 25.79 3.66
CA ALA A 251 26.01 26.06 5.09
C ALA A 251 24.89 25.53 6.01
N HIS A 252 25.34 24.88 7.08
CA HIS A 252 24.59 24.63 8.30
C HIS A 252 23.80 25.87 8.74
N SER A 253 22.51 25.91 8.47
CA SER A 253 21.57 26.77 9.18
C SER A 253 20.52 25.86 9.82
N GLU A 254 20.64 25.76 11.13
CA GLU A 254 19.66 25.20 12.03
C GLU A 254 18.34 25.97 11.86
N GLN A 255 17.42 25.41 11.09
CA GLN A 255 15.99 25.70 11.19
C GLN A 255 15.22 24.54 10.54
N ASP A 256 15.26 23.37 11.20
CA ASP A 256 14.25 22.33 10.96
C ASP A 256 12.94 22.82 11.61
N SER A 257 12.28 23.78 10.96
CA SER A 257 11.09 24.48 11.45
C SER A 257 9.84 23.61 11.32
N GLY A 258 9.79 22.53 12.09
CA GLY A 258 8.59 21.70 12.21
C GLY A 258 8.83 20.37 12.91
N PHE A 259 7.76 19.78 13.45
CA PHE A 259 7.82 18.44 14.01
C PHE A 259 8.08 17.40 12.91
N LYS A 260 9.01 16.48 13.15
CA LYS A 260 9.31 15.37 12.24
C LYS A 260 8.03 14.59 11.94
N GLY A 261 7.68 14.50 10.65
CA GLY A 261 6.48 13.78 10.20
C GLY A 261 5.19 14.61 10.14
N ALA A 262 5.16 15.85 10.65
CA ALA A 262 3.96 16.69 10.60
C ALA A 262 3.47 16.94 9.17
N GLY A 263 4.39 17.13 8.20
CA GLY A 263 4.02 17.29 6.80
C GLY A 263 3.26 16.09 6.21
N ALA A 264 3.64 14.87 6.57
CA ALA A 264 2.95 13.66 6.11
C ALA A 264 1.55 13.52 6.75
N MET A 265 1.42 13.89 8.03
CA MET A 265 0.13 13.89 8.72
C MET A 265 -0.82 14.94 8.13
N ILE A 266 -0.34 16.16 7.87
CA ILE A 266 -1.13 17.21 7.21
C ILE A 266 -1.60 16.75 5.84
N GLY A 267 -0.72 16.15 5.04
CA GLY A 267 -1.08 15.61 3.72
C GLY A 267 -2.14 14.50 3.80
N ASN A 268 -2.04 13.60 4.79
CA ASN A 268 -3.06 12.57 5.01
C ASN A 268 -4.43 13.17 5.35
N LEU A 269 -4.47 14.13 6.27
CA LEU A 269 -5.70 14.81 6.68
C LEU A 269 -6.33 15.60 5.54
N GLU A 270 -5.53 16.35 4.77
CA GLU A 270 -5.98 17.08 3.59
C GLU A 270 -6.68 16.15 2.59
N ARG A 271 -6.06 15.01 2.24
CA ARG A 271 -6.66 14.07 1.28
C ARG A 271 -7.92 13.41 1.80
N LEU A 272 -7.99 13.11 3.10
CA LEU A 272 -9.21 12.56 3.70
C LEU A 272 -10.36 13.59 3.65
N LEU A 273 -10.08 14.86 3.96
CA LEU A 273 -11.08 15.93 3.90
C LEU A 273 -11.52 16.23 2.47
N ILE A 274 -10.60 16.18 1.50
CA ILE A 274 -10.94 16.33 0.07
C ILE A 274 -11.80 15.15 -0.40
N LEU A 275 -11.45 13.91 -0.04
CA LEU A 275 -12.26 12.73 -0.36
C LEU A 275 -13.69 12.87 0.20
N LEU A 276 -13.82 13.31 1.46
CA LEU A 276 -15.11 13.57 2.09
C LEU A 276 -15.89 14.66 1.34
N SER A 277 -15.20 15.71 0.89
CA SER A 277 -15.80 16.79 0.10
C SER A 277 -16.36 16.29 -1.23
N PHE A 278 -15.70 15.32 -1.88
CA PHE A 278 -16.22 14.69 -3.09
C PHE A 278 -17.47 13.84 -2.83
N PHE A 279 -17.52 13.09 -1.73
CA PHE A 279 -18.73 12.34 -1.36
C PHE A 279 -19.95 13.25 -1.14
N PHE A 280 -19.75 14.44 -0.58
CA PHE A 280 -20.83 15.42 -0.37
C PHE A 280 -21.04 16.39 -1.55
N GLY A 281 -20.29 16.25 -2.64
CA GLY A 281 -20.39 17.13 -3.81
C GLY A 281 -19.99 18.60 -3.56
N SER A 282 -19.27 18.90 -2.47
CA SER A 282 -18.91 20.27 -2.08
C SER A 282 -17.51 20.65 -2.56
N LEU A 283 -17.42 21.28 -3.73
CA LEU A 283 -16.16 21.87 -4.21
C LEU A 283 -15.69 23.03 -3.33
N LEU A 284 -16.60 23.73 -2.65
CA LEU A 284 -16.27 24.83 -1.74
C LEU A 284 -15.46 24.34 -0.53
N SER A 285 -15.76 23.14 -0.03
CA SER A 285 -14.98 22.51 1.04
C SER A 285 -13.54 22.25 0.61
N VAL A 286 -13.32 21.80 -0.63
CA VAL A 286 -11.97 21.60 -1.19
C VAL A 286 -11.21 22.93 -1.23
N VAL A 287 -11.83 24.00 -1.72
CA VAL A 287 -11.23 25.34 -1.73
C VAL A 287 -10.83 25.78 -0.31
N ALA A 288 -11.71 25.62 0.67
CA ALA A 288 -11.44 25.99 2.05
C ALA A 288 -10.24 25.22 2.64
N ILE A 289 -10.16 23.91 2.42
CA ILE A 289 -9.05 23.06 2.88
C ILE A 289 -7.72 23.56 2.29
N LEU A 290 -7.68 23.84 0.98
CA LEU A 290 -6.49 24.34 0.30
C LEU A 290 -6.11 25.74 0.77
N SER A 291 -7.09 26.61 1.02
CA SER A 291 -6.88 27.96 1.57
C SER A 291 -6.27 27.91 2.98
N ILE A 292 -6.78 27.04 3.87
CA ILE A 292 -6.21 26.87 5.22
C ILE A 292 -4.75 26.42 5.13
N LYS A 293 -4.46 25.46 4.25
CA LYS A 293 -3.10 24.94 4.03
C LYS A 293 -2.15 26.02 3.51
N ALA A 294 -2.57 26.83 2.55
CA ALA A 294 -1.79 27.93 2.01
C ALA A 294 -1.59 29.04 3.04
N PHE A 295 -2.64 29.41 3.78
CA PHE A 295 -2.59 30.44 4.82
C PHE A 295 -1.59 30.09 5.93
N ALA A 296 -1.60 28.85 6.40
CA ALA A 296 -0.66 28.37 7.41
C ALA A 296 0.81 28.44 6.97
N ARG A 297 1.09 28.52 5.66
CA ARG A 297 2.44 28.61 5.09
C ARG A 297 2.70 29.89 4.31
N TYR A 298 1.82 30.89 4.43
CA TYR A 298 1.81 32.08 3.59
C TYR A 298 3.17 32.80 3.58
N LYS A 299 3.75 33.03 4.76
CA LYS A 299 5.05 33.70 4.91
C LYS A 299 6.15 33.05 4.06
N LEU A 300 6.30 31.73 4.17
CA LEU A 300 7.30 30.97 3.41
C LEU A 300 7.02 30.97 1.90
N ILE A 301 5.74 30.90 1.51
CA ILE A 301 5.31 30.96 0.11
C ILE A 301 5.66 32.31 -0.52
N THR A 302 5.56 33.40 0.24
CA THR A 302 5.89 34.76 -0.26
C THR A 302 7.38 35.06 -0.25
N GLU A 303 8.13 34.50 0.68
CA GLU A 303 9.55 34.83 0.90
C GLU A 303 10.51 33.94 0.10
N ASP A 304 10.12 32.69 -0.21
CA ASP A 304 10.97 31.72 -0.93
C ASP A 304 10.26 31.18 -2.20
N PRO A 305 10.68 31.62 -3.40
CA PRO A 305 10.13 31.13 -4.67
C PRO A 305 10.28 29.61 -4.86
N TYR A 306 11.39 29.01 -4.43
CA TYR A 306 11.61 27.57 -4.59
C TYR A 306 10.66 26.78 -3.68
N PHE A 307 10.47 27.24 -2.45
CA PHE A 307 9.48 26.66 -1.54
C PHE A 307 8.06 26.81 -2.10
N SER A 308 7.73 27.96 -2.68
CA SER A 308 6.43 28.22 -3.30
C SER A 308 6.12 27.21 -4.42
N GLU A 309 7.05 26.99 -5.35
CA GLU A 309 6.90 26.01 -6.41
C GLU A 309 6.73 24.59 -5.87
N TYR A 310 7.60 24.18 -4.94
CA TYR A 310 7.53 22.87 -4.28
C TYR A 310 6.18 22.65 -3.58
N PHE A 311 5.68 23.68 -2.87
CA PHE A 311 4.41 23.65 -2.15
C PHE A 311 3.22 23.50 -3.11
N VAL A 312 3.20 24.25 -4.20
CA VAL A 312 2.13 24.19 -5.21
C VAL A 312 2.12 22.85 -5.91
N ILE A 313 3.28 22.34 -6.35
CA ILE A 313 3.41 21.02 -7.00
C ILE A 313 2.87 19.92 -6.08
N GLY A 314 3.30 19.90 -4.81
CA GLY A 314 2.85 18.89 -3.86
C GLY A 314 1.35 18.94 -3.59
N THR A 315 0.78 20.15 -3.53
CA THR A 315 -0.66 20.35 -3.31
C THR A 315 -1.49 19.92 -4.52
N MET A 316 -1.11 20.32 -5.73
CA MET A 316 -1.82 19.92 -6.95
C MET A 316 -1.76 18.41 -7.17
N LEU A 317 -0.61 17.78 -6.91
CA LEU A 317 -0.47 16.34 -6.99
C LEU A 317 -1.36 15.61 -5.95
N SER A 318 -1.48 16.15 -4.73
CA SER A 318 -2.36 15.62 -3.69
C SER A 318 -3.83 15.64 -4.10
N VAL A 319 -4.30 16.76 -4.66
CA VAL A 319 -5.67 16.91 -5.18
C VAL A 319 -5.90 15.94 -6.35
N LEU A 320 -4.96 15.89 -7.31
CA LEU A 320 -5.05 15.02 -8.49
C LEU A 320 -5.17 13.54 -8.12
N ILE A 321 -4.29 13.06 -7.22
CA ILE A 321 -4.32 11.66 -6.77
C ILE A 321 -5.62 11.38 -6.01
N THR A 322 -6.07 12.31 -5.15
CA THR A 322 -7.33 12.14 -4.40
C THR A 322 -8.53 12.04 -5.34
N PHE A 323 -8.58 12.89 -6.36
CA PHE A 323 -9.60 12.83 -7.40
C PHE A 323 -9.55 11.53 -8.18
N ALA A 324 -8.38 11.07 -8.61
CA ALA A 324 -8.22 9.80 -9.32
C ALA A 324 -8.67 8.60 -8.47
N CYS A 325 -8.34 8.57 -7.17
CA CYS A 325 -8.80 7.52 -6.26
C CYS A 325 -10.32 7.57 -6.03
N TYR A 326 -10.91 8.76 -5.95
CA TYR A 326 -12.37 8.91 -5.87
C TYR A 326 -13.05 8.42 -7.15
N ALA A 327 -12.55 8.80 -8.33
CA ALA A 327 -13.07 8.35 -9.61
C ALA A 327 -12.95 6.81 -9.75
N LEU A 328 -11.82 6.23 -9.32
CA LEU A 328 -11.64 4.78 -9.26
C LEU A 328 -12.68 4.13 -8.35
N LEU A 329 -12.92 4.68 -7.16
CA LEU A 329 -13.94 4.17 -6.25
C LEU A 329 -15.32 4.17 -6.90
N VAL A 330 -15.72 5.28 -7.53
CA VAL A 330 -17.01 5.40 -8.21
C VAL A 330 -17.12 4.36 -9.33
N LEU A 331 -16.07 4.21 -10.16
CA LEU A 331 -16.03 3.20 -11.22
C LEU A 331 -16.17 1.78 -10.66
N MET A 332 -15.58 1.50 -9.49
CA MET A 332 -15.70 0.21 -8.83
C MET A 332 -17.07 -0.01 -8.19
N LEU A 333 -17.85 1.03 -7.90
CA LEU A 333 -19.16 0.92 -7.24
C LEU A 333 -20.31 0.74 -8.24
N ILE A 334 -20.18 1.31 -9.44
CA ILE A 334 -21.10 1.13 -10.58
C ILE A 334 -21.06 -0.32 -11.07
#